data_AF-A0A1F8T7R5-F1
#
_entry.id   AF-A0A1F8T7R5-F1
#
_cell.length_a   1.000
_cell.length_b   1.000
_cell.length_c   1.000
_cell.angle_alpha   90.00
_cell.angle_beta   90.00
_cell.angle_gamma   90.00
#
_symmetry.space_group_name_H-M   'P 1'
#
loop_
_entity.id
_entity.type
_entity.pdbx_description
1 polymer ?
#
loop_
_entity_poly.entity_id
_entity_poly.type
_entity_poly.pdbx_seq_one_letter_code
_entity_poly.pdbx_strand_id
1 'polypeptide(L)'
;MKQRLSVTVDRGLLAAGHAAVSQGRAENLSAWVNEALRRQTESDRRLAALDRAIGEYEAEHGVITEDEMEEATRRLRASAIVIRPSPKRRTAAGARRRGVA
;
A
#
# COMPACT_ATOMS: atom_id res chain seq x y z
N MET A 1 1.43 10.19 -26.50
CA MET A 1 0.51 9.64 -27.52
C MET A 1 -0.20 8.42 -26.95
N LYS A 2 -1.47 8.16 -27.31
CA LYS A 2 -2.22 6.97 -26.86
C LYS A 2 -2.36 5.99 -28.04
N GLN A 3 -2.18 4.69 -27.79
CA GLN A 3 -2.34 3.63 -28.79
C GLN A 3 -3.41 2.64 -28.32
N ARG A 4 -4.09 1.98 -29.27
CA ARG A 4 -5.15 1.03 -28.98
C ARG A 4 -4.56 -0.35 -28.74
N LEU A 5 -4.94 -0.97 -27.62
CA LEU A 5 -4.48 -2.29 -27.20
C LEU A 5 -5.69 -3.25 -27.16
N SER A 6 -5.56 -4.43 -27.77
CA SER A 6 -6.55 -5.51 -27.66
C SER A 6 -5.98 -6.60 -26.76
N VAL A 7 -6.67 -6.91 -25.66
CA VAL A 7 -6.22 -7.89 -24.65
C VAL A 7 -7.40 -8.72 -24.18
N THR A 8 -7.12 -9.97 -23.82
CA THR A 8 -8.04 -10.80 -23.04
C THR A 8 -7.87 -10.46 -21.57
N VAL A 9 -8.97 -10.27 -20.86
CA VAL A 9 -8.98 -9.89 -19.45
C VAL A 9 -9.94 -10.79 -18.67
N ASP A 10 -9.59 -11.08 -17.43
CA ASP A 10 -10.45 -11.87 -16.55
C ASP A 10 -11.82 -11.20 -16.35
N ARG A 11 -12.86 -12.04 -16.27
CA ARG A 11 -14.23 -11.57 -16.03
C ARG A 11 -14.34 -10.75 -14.75
N GLY A 12 -13.60 -11.13 -13.70
CA GLY A 12 -13.56 -10.40 -12.44
C GLY A 12 -12.97 -8.99 -12.58
N LEU A 13 -11.93 -8.84 -13.39
CA LEU A 13 -11.29 -7.54 -13.65
C LEU A 13 -12.21 -6.62 -14.47
N LEU A 14 -12.91 -7.17 -15.47
CA LEU A 14 -13.92 -6.42 -16.21
C LEU A 14 -15.04 -5.91 -15.29
N ALA A 15 -15.54 -6.77 -14.40
CA ALA A 15 -16.57 -6.39 -13.44
C ALA A 15 -16.09 -5.29 -12.49
N ALA A 16 -14.86 -5.39 -11.97
CA ALA A 16 -14.25 -4.37 -11.12
C ALA A 16 -14.08 -3.02 -11.86
N GLY A 17 -13.68 -3.07 -13.12
CA GLY A 17 -13.55 -1.88 -13.98
C GLY A 17 -14.90 -1.20 -14.22
N HIS A 18 -15.93 -1.96 -14.57
CA HIS A 18 -17.29 -1.41 -14.72
C HIS A 18 -17.80 -0.81 -13.42
N ALA A 19 -17.63 -1.48 -12.28
CA ALA A 19 -18.01 -0.95 -10.97
C ALA A 19 -17.28 0.36 -10.65
N ALA A 20 -16.00 0.49 -11.02
CA ALA A 20 -15.24 1.72 -10.84
C ALA A 20 -15.80 2.89 -11.64
N VAL A 21 -16.22 2.63 -12.88
CA VAL A 21 -16.85 3.66 -13.73
C VAL A 21 -18.23 4.03 -13.19
N SER A 22 -19.07 3.06 -12.83
CA SER A 22 -20.40 3.32 -12.26
C SER A 22 -20.35 4.09 -10.94
N GLN A 23 -19.28 3.93 -10.16
CA GLN A 23 -19.05 4.66 -8.91
C GLN A 23 -18.39 6.03 -9.12
N GLY A 24 -18.14 6.45 -10.37
CA GLY A 24 -17.48 7.71 -10.69
C GLY A 24 -15.99 7.77 -10.29
N ARG A 25 -15.37 6.64 -9.93
CA ARG A 25 -13.94 6.56 -9.61
C ARG A 25 -13.05 6.63 -10.84
N ALA A 26 -13.63 6.41 -12.02
CA ALA A 26 -12.98 6.58 -13.31
C ALA A 26 -14.00 7.02 -14.36
N GLU A 27 -13.58 7.86 -15.30
CA GLU A 27 -14.45 8.39 -16.37
C GLU A 27 -14.88 7.32 -17.37
N ASN A 28 -14.02 6.32 -17.60
CA ASN A 28 -14.25 5.20 -18.50
C ASN A 28 -13.26 4.06 -18.19
N LEU A 29 -13.46 2.90 -18.82
CA LEU A 29 -12.62 1.72 -18.59
C LEU A 29 -11.17 1.96 -18.99
N SER A 30 -10.91 2.70 -20.09
CA SER A 30 -9.55 3.03 -20.52
C SER A 30 -8.83 3.92 -19.50
N ALA A 31 -9.52 4.87 -18.88
CA ALA A 31 -8.97 5.70 -17.81
C ALA A 31 -8.62 4.85 -16.58
N TRP A 32 -9.51 3.92 -16.20
CA TRP A 32 -9.27 3.00 -15.09
C TRP A 32 -8.07 2.07 -15.35
N VAL A 33 -7.97 1.47 -16.54
CA VAL A 33 -6.85 0.61 -16.93
C VAL A 33 -5.55 1.39 -16.97
N ASN A 34 -5.53 2.57 -17.57
CA ASN A 34 -4.32 3.40 -17.63
C ASN A 34 -3.82 3.78 -16.23
N GLU A 35 -4.74 4.09 -15.31
CA GLU A 35 -4.37 4.40 -13.93
C GLU A 35 -3.78 3.18 -13.21
N ALA A 36 -4.37 2.00 -13.39
CA ALA A 36 -3.83 0.76 -12.84
C ALA A 36 -2.43 0.46 -13.37
N LEU A 37 -2.22 0.58 -14.69
CA LEU A 37 -0.91 0.36 -15.33
C LEU A 37 0.12 1.41 -14.89
N ARG A 38 -0.28 2.66 -14.70
CA ARG A 38 0.58 3.70 -14.15
C ARG A 38 1.06 3.35 -12.75
N ARG A 39 0.15 2.94 -11.87
CA ARG A 39 0.51 2.52 -10.50
C ARG A 39 1.43 1.31 -10.49
N GLN A 40 1.15 0.32 -11.34
CA GLN A 40 1.99 -0.86 -11.46
C GLN A 40 3.41 -0.49 -11.91
N THR A 41 3.54 0.28 -12.99
CA THR A 41 4.86 0.69 -13.51
C THR A 41 5.65 1.56 -12.54
N GLU A 42 4.98 2.40 -11.74
CA GLU A 42 5.63 3.15 -10.67
C GLU A 42 6.14 2.23 -9.55
N SER A 43 5.32 1.26 -9.13
CA SER A 43 5.73 0.24 -8.15
C SER A 43 6.93 -0.56 -8.64
N ASP A 44 6.88 -1.04 -9.89
CA ASP A 44 7.95 -1.84 -10.50
C ASP A 44 9.25 -1.04 -10.58
N ARG A 45 9.18 0.24 -10.98
CA ARG A 45 10.36 1.13 -11.00
C ARG A 45 10.96 1.31 -9.61
N ARG A 46 10.12 1.47 -8.59
CA ARG A 46 10.57 1.63 -7.21
C ARG A 46 11.25 0.37 -6.70
N LEU A 47 10.67 -0.80 -6.96
CA LEU A 47 11.27 -2.09 -6.58
C LEU A 47 12.61 -2.31 -7.30
N ALA A 48 12.67 -2.09 -8.62
CA ALA A 48 13.91 -2.21 -9.36
C ALA A 48 15.01 -1.23 -8.89
N ALA A 49 14.62 -0.03 -8.42
CA ALA A 49 15.57 0.91 -7.83
C ALA A 49 16.09 0.43 -6.47
N LEU A 50 15.24 -0.21 -5.65
CA LEU A 50 15.66 -0.83 -4.39
C LEU A 50 16.59 -2.01 -4.64
N ASP A 51 16.26 -2.90 -5.58
CA ASP A 51 17.09 -4.05 -5.93
C ASP A 51 18.48 -3.61 -6.39
N ARG A 52 18.56 -2.54 -7.20
CA ARG A 52 19.84 -1.96 -7.61
C ARG A 52 20.62 -1.43 -6.41
N ALA A 53 19.98 -0.65 -5.54
CA ALA A 53 20.65 -0.07 -4.38
C ALA A 53 21.17 -1.14 -3.42
N ILE A 54 20.40 -2.22 -3.21
CA ILE A 54 20.83 -3.38 -2.40
C ILE A 54 22.03 -4.05 -3.07
N GLY A 55 21.97 -4.33 -4.38
CA GLY A 55 23.07 -4.95 -5.10
C GLY A 55 24.36 -4.12 -5.10
N GLU A 56 24.27 -2.80 -5.21
CA GLU A 56 25.41 -1.88 -5.08
C GLU A 56 26.02 -1.94 -3.67
N TYR A 57 25.18 -1.95 -2.63
CA TYR A 57 25.62 -2.09 -1.25
C TYR A 57 26.29 -3.45 -0.97
N GLU A 58 25.69 -4.54 -1.43
CA GLU A 58 26.24 -5.89 -1.25
C GLU A 58 27.53 -6.11 -2.02
N ALA A 59 27.71 -5.45 -3.17
CA ALA A 59 28.97 -5.47 -3.90
C ALA A 59 30.11 -4.77 -3.11
N GLU A 60 29.80 -3.73 -2.35
CA GLU A 60 30.76 -3.00 -1.53
C GLU A 60 31.03 -3.69 -0.19
N HIS A 61 30.01 -4.26 0.45
CA HIS A 61 30.07 -4.73 1.85
C HIS A 61 29.93 -6.24 2.04
N GLY A 62 29.62 -6.99 0.98
CA GLY A 62 29.24 -8.40 1.06
C GLY A 62 27.72 -8.60 1.12
N VAL A 63 27.29 -9.82 0.80
CA VAL A 63 25.87 -10.20 0.78
C VAL A 63 25.26 -10.06 2.17
N ILE A 64 24.09 -9.44 2.26
CA ILE A 64 23.34 -9.35 3.51
C ILE A 64 22.70 -10.72 3.76
N THR A 65 23.05 -11.36 4.87
CA THR A 65 22.50 -12.66 5.24
C THR A 65 21.20 -12.55 6.05
N GLU A 66 20.40 -13.62 6.06
CA GLU A 66 19.17 -13.69 6.88
C GLU A 66 19.48 -13.51 8.38
N ASP A 67 20.57 -14.12 8.86
CA ASP A 67 20.99 -14.02 10.27
C ASP A 67 21.34 -12.57 10.66
N GLU A 68 22.03 -11.84 9.77
CA GLU A 68 22.35 -10.42 9.97
C GLU A 68 21.09 -9.55 9.97
N MET A 69 20.11 -9.85 9.11
CA MET A 69 18.82 -9.18 9.07
C MET A 69 18.00 -9.42 10.35
N GLU A 70 18.00 -10.65 10.86
CA GLU A 70 17.35 -10.99 12.14
C GLU A 70 18.00 -10.25 13.30
N GLU A 71 19.34 -10.21 13.36
CA GLU A 71 20.07 -9.50 14.40
C GLU A 71 19.83 -7.99 14.33
N ALA A 72 19.85 -7.41 13.12
CA ALA A 72 19.50 -6.01 12.91
C ALA A 72 18.07 -5.70 13.37
N THR A 73 17.10 -6.56 13.03
CA THR A 73 15.70 -6.41 13.45
C THR A 73 15.57 -6.48 14.97
N ARG A 74 16.29 -7.41 15.62
CA ARG A 74 16.30 -7.55 17.08
C ARG A 74 16.85 -6.28 17.75
N ARG A 75 17.97 -5.74 17.24
CA ARG A 75 18.57 -4.50 17.73
C ARG A 75 17.64 -3.29 17.56
N LEU A 76 17.00 -3.16 16.40
CA LEU A 76 16.05 -2.07 16.13
C LEU A 76 14.82 -2.12 17.05
N ARG A 77 14.30 -3.32 17.31
CA ARG A 77 13.18 -3.49 18.26
C ARG A 77 13.59 -3.15 19.69
N ALA A 78 14.81 -3.50 20.09
CA ALA A 78 15.32 -3.20 21.42
C ALA A 78 15.51 -1.69 21.66
N SER A 79 15.82 -0.91 20.61
CA SER A 79 16.01 0.54 20.70
C SER A 79 14.77 1.37 20.32
N ALA A 80 13.67 0.74 19.93
CA ALA A 80 12.47 1.44 19.46
C ALA A 80 11.75 2.18 20.60
N ILE A 81 11.54 3.49 20.42
CA ILE A 81 10.72 4.30 21.32
C ILE A 81 9.23 4.05 21.00
N VAL A 82 8.50 3.43 21.92
CA VAL A 82 7.07 3.14 21.77
C VAL A 82 6.24 4.39 22.03
N ILE A 83 5.66 4.98 20.98
CA ILE A 83 4.69 6.06 21.10
C ILE A 83 3.30 5.45 21.27
N ARG A 84 2.77 5.48 22.50
CA ARG A 84 1.39 5.05 22.77
C ARG A 84 0.42 6.23 22.57
N PRO A 85 -0.57 6.14 21.68
CA PRO A 85 -1.58 7.20 21.57
C PRO A 85 -2.40 7.25 22.86
N SER A 86 -2.48 8.44 23.47
CA SER A 86 -3.27 8.67 24.69
C SER A 86 -4.74 8.32 24.46
N PRO A 87 -5.41 7.60 25.38
CA PRO A 87 -6.81 7.24 25.20
C PRO A 87 -7.66 8.51 25.12
N LYS A 88 -8.34 8.70 23.99
CA LYS A 88 -9.27 9.80 23.74
C LYS A 88 -10.35 9.74 24.82
N ARG A 89 -10.37 10.75 25.72
CA ARG A 89 -11.33 10.85 26.83
C ARG A 89 -12.74 10.78 26.24
N ARG A 90 -13.46 9.68 26.46
CA ARG A 90 -14.85 9.52 26.04
C ARG A 90 -15.65 10.63 26.74
N THR A 91 -16.12 11.62 25.99
CA THR A 91 -16.98 12.66 26.53
C THR A 91 -18.28 12.01 27.01
N ALA A 92 -18.62 12.26 28.27
CA ALA A 92 -19.82 11.76 28.93
C ALA A 92 -21.06 12.51 28.40
N ALA A 93 -21.51 12.18 27.19
CA ALA A 93 -22.71 12.76 26.58
C ALA A 93 -23.87 11.76 26.43
N GLY A 94 -23.80 10.57 27.06
CA GLY A 94 -24.80 9.50 26.88
C GLY A 94 -25.64 9.12 28.10
N ALA A 95 -25.40 9.68 29.29
CA ALA A 95 -25.97 9.14 30.54
C ALA A 95 -27.32 9.78 30.99
N ARG A 96 -27.94 10.67 30.21
CA ARG A 96 -29.15 11.42 30.64
C ARG A 96 -30.45 11.04 29.91
N ARG A 97 -30.58 9.79 29.43
CA ARG A 97 -31.86 9.27 28.89
C ARG A 97 -32.21 7.88 29.43
N ARG A 98 -32.28 7.72 30.74
CA ARG A 98 -33.03 6.62 31.39
C ARG A 98 -33.58 7.15 32.71
N GLY A 99 -34.87 7.46 32.70
CA GLY A 99 -35.60 8.03 33.84
C GLY A 99 -36.91 8.66 33.37
N VAL A 100 -37.83 7.81 32.89
CA VAL A 100 -39.26 8.14 32.82
C VAL A 100 -39.96 7.11 33.68
N ALA A 101 -40.52 7.57 34.79
CA ALA A 101 -41.60 6.95 35.54
C ALA A 101 -42.75 7.96 35.53
#